data_AF-A0A9W8DPC5-F1
#
_entry.id   AF-A0A9W8DPC5-F1
#
_cell.length_a   1.000
_cell.length_b   1.000
_cell.length_c   1.000
_cell.angle_alpha   90.00
_cell.angle_beta   90.00
_cell.angle_gamma   90.00
#
_symmetry.space_group_name_H-M   'P 1'
#
loop_
_entity.id
_entity.type
_entity.pdbx_description
1 polymer ?
#
loop_
_entity_poly.entity_id
_entity_poly.type
_entity_poly.pdbx_seq_one_letter_code
_entity_poly.pdbx_strand_id
1 'polypeptide(L)'
;MSMLTVNQINSSIRKTAYELINRSRVHSTERSIAIFDYIINRSDHRGHIRPLFVSEPQRVLKGVLKNLSLAHQSASSGQKSALLAIAAPFVGMSILKQEYQFQFSKKQFSLAKEKAERGDFSLAPYKRTTPPSRQSVSEAKKAIYEKMVAEHPEYKVALSTFYKYCPKNFKPPVKKTDMCPVCTQGEKIEQQISSLPATHPQMKQLEESYQ
;
A
#
# COMPACT_ATOMS: atom_id res chain seq x y z
N MET A 1 -38.52 -7.79 -53.88
CA MET A 1 -38.18 -7.15 -52.58
C MET A 1 -36.73 -7.45 -52.26
N SER A 2 -35.84 -6.46 -52.41
CA SER A 2 -34.40 -6.61 -52.22
C SER A 2 -34.06 -6.64 -50.73
N MET A 3 -33.68 -7.80 -50.19
CA MET A 3 -33.17 -7.91 -48.83
C MET A 3 -31.79 -7.26 -48.74
N LEU A 4 -31.71 -6.16 -47.99
CA LEU A 4 -30.43 -5.51 -47.68
C LEU A 4 -29.55 -6.49 -46.89
N THR A 5 -28.30 -6.61 -47.32
CA THR A 5 -27.33 -7.52 -46.68
C THR A 5 -26.99 -7.03 -45.28
N VAL A 6 -26.67 -7.95 -44.36
CA VAL A 6 -26.36 -7.66 -42.94
C VAL A 6 -25.28 -6.57 -42.78
N ASN A 7 -24.35 -6.46 -43.73
CA ASN A 7 -23.32 -5.42 -43.74
C ASN A 7 -23.86 -4.02 -44.07
N GLN A 8 -24.87 -3.90 -44.93
CA GLN A 8 -25.54 -2.64 -45.24
C GLN A 8 -26.36 -2.15 -44.03
N ILE A 9 -26.98 -3.08 -43.29
CA ILE A 9 -27.69 -2.79 -42.05
C ILE A 9 -26.71 -2.28 -40.98
N ASN A 10 -25.58 -2.96 -40.79
CA ASN A 10 -24.56 -2.56 -39.81
C ASN A 10 -23.91 -1.19 -40.15
N SER A 11 -23.69 -0.91 -41.43
CA SER A 11 -23.22 0.40 -41.92
C SER A 11 -24.21 1.52 -41.58
N SER A 12 -25.50 1.29 -41.84
CA SER A 12 -26.57 2.26 -41.58
C SER A 12 -26.76 2.55 -40.10
N ILE A 13 -26.68 1.52 -39.24
CA ILE A 13 -26.74 1.64 -37.78
C ILE A 13 -25.56 2.45 -37.24
N ARG A 14 -24.34 2.22 -37.75
CA ARG A 14 -23.16 3.00 -37.33
C ARG A 14 -23.28 4.46 -37.71
N LYS A 15 -23.80 4.76 -38.90
CA LYS A 15 -23.99 6.13 -39.39
C LYS A 15 -25.03 6.89 -38.57
N THR A 16 -26.16 6.26 -38.26
CA THR A 16 -27.20 6.82 -37.40
C THR A 16 -26.72 7.02 -35.95
N ALA A 17 -25.95 6.07 -35.40
CA ALA A 17 -25.37 6.21 -34.06
C ALA A 17 -24.38 7.38 -33.98
N TYR A 18 -23.51 7.55 -34.99
CA TYR A 18 -22.60 8.69 -35.08
C TYR A 18 -23.32 10.03 -35.19
N GLU A 19 -24.40 10.09 -35.96
CA GLU A 19 -25.20 11.30 -36.15
C GLU A 19 -25.97 11.69 -34.87
N LEU A 20 -26.46 10.69 -34.12
CA LEU A 20 -27.04 10.88 -32.78
C LEU A 20 -26.03 11.42 -31.77
N ILE A 21 -24.79 10.90 -31.78
CA ILE A 21 -23.70 11.37 -30.91
C ILE A 21 -23.29 12.81 -31.27
N ASN A 22 -23.24 13.15 -32.55
CA ASN A 22 -22.92 14.50 -32.98
C ASN A 22 -24.04 15.50 -32.69
N ARG A 23 -25.31 15.09 -32.82
CA ARG A 23 -26.46 15.92 -32.41
C ARG A 23 -26.55 16.10 -30.90
N SER A 24 -26.22 15.07 -30.11
CA SER A 24 -26.24 15.17 -28.65
C SER A 24 -25.13 16.08 -28.10
N ARG A 25 -24.00 16.21 -28.81
CA ARG A 25 -22.94 17.18 -28.48
C ARG A 25 -23.35 18.65 -28.64
N VAL A 26 -24.33 18.94 -29.50
CA VAL A 26 -24.86 20.31 -29.68
C VAL A 26 -25.82 20.69 -28.54
N HIS A 27 -26.44 19.70 -27.88
CA HIS A 27 -27.33 19.91 -26.75
C HIS A 27 -26.61 19.64 -25.42
N SER A 28 -25.81 20.62 -24.98
CA SER A 28 -25.21 20.62 -23.64
C SER A 28 -26.31 20.68 -22.56
N THR A 29 -26.01 20.13 -21.38
CA THR A 29 -26.80 20.08 -20.12
C THR A 29 -27.73 18.86 -19.97
N GLU A 30 -27.41 18.01 -18.99
CA GLU A 30 -28.15 16.91 -18.31
C GLU A 30 -29.14 16.02 -19.08
N ARG A 31 -30.01 16.58 -19.94
CA ARG A 31 -30.98 15.86 -20.77
C ARG A 31 -30.32 14.93 -21.76
N SER A 32 -29.15 15.27 -22.32
CA SER A 32 -28.43 14.40 -23.24
C SER A 32 -27.94 13.12 -22.54
N ILE A 33 -27.51 13.21 -21.27
CA ILE A 33 -27.16 12.05 -20.44
C ILE A 33 -28.42 11.23 -20.11
N ALA A 34 -29.53 11.88 -19.76
CA ALA A 34 -30.79 11.20 -19.48
C ALA A 34 -31.37 10.47 -20.71
N ILE A 35 -31.24 11.07 -21.90
CA ILE A 35 -31.62 10.43 -23.16
C ILE A 35 -30.70 9.25 -23.45
N PHE A 36 -29.40 9.39 -23.22
CA PHE A 36 -28.44 8.29 -23.38
C PHE A 36 -28.75 7.13 -22.42
N ASP A 37 -29.03 7.43 -21.15
CA ASP A 37 -29.42 6.45 -20.14
C ASP A 37 -30.74 5.76 -20.51
N TYR A 38 -31.74 6.52 -20.96
CA TYR A 38 -32.99 5.97 -21.43
C TYR A 38 -32.79 5.02 -22.63
N ILE A 39 -32.00 5.44 -23.62
CA ILE A 39 -31.73 4.63 -24.82
C ILE A 39 -31.00 3.33 -24.46
N ILE A 40 -29.98 3.40 -23.61
CA ILE A 40 -29.17 2.23 -23.27
C ILE A 40 -29.88 1.29 -22.29
N ASN A 41 -30.57 1.83 -21.29
CA ASN A 41 -31.06 1.05 -20.15
C ASN A 41 -32.58 0.83 -20.15
N ARG A 42 -33.37 1.75 -20.72
CA ARG A 42 -34.84 1.73 -20.61
C ARG A 42 -35.58 1.48 -21.92
N SER A 43 -34.95 1.66 -23.08
CA SER A 43 -35.61 1.47 -24.38
C SER A 43 -35.93 0.00 -24.67
N ASP A 44 -36.94 -0.23 -25.51
CA ASP A 44 -37.28 -1.55 -26.05
C ASP A 44 -36.15 -2.14 -26.90
N HIS A 45 -35.28 -1.28 -27.44
CA HIS A 45 -34.11 -1.68 -28.23
C HIS A 45 -32.85 -1.91 -27.39
N ARG A 46 -32.94 -1.88 -26.05
CA ARG A 46 -31.80 -2.13 -25.13
C ARG A 46 -31.05 -3.42 -25.46
N GLY A 47 -31.75 -4.47 -25.91
CA GLY A 47 -31.15 -5.76 -26.25
C GLY A 47 -30.16 -5.69 -27.42
N HIS A 48 -30.35 -4.75 -28.35
CA HIS A 48 -29.47 -4.56 -29.51
C HIS A 48 -28.43 -3.47 -29.27
N ILE A 49 -28.79 -2.42 -28.52
CA ILE A 49 -27.94 -1.25 -28.31
C ILE A 49 -26.93 -1.50 -27.18
N ARG A 50 -27.37 -2.04 -26.04
CA ARG A 50 -26.50 -2.27 -24.88
C ARG A 50 -25.28 -3.13 -25.20
N PRO A 51 -25.36 -4.24 -25.97
CA PRO A 51 -24.18 -5.01 -26.35
C PRO A 51 -23.15 -4.22 -27.16
N LEU A 52 -23.55 -3.22 -27.95
CA LEU A 52 -22.62 -2.41 -28.76
C LEU A 52 -21.71 -1.53 -27.89
N PHE A 53 -22.22 -1.04 -26.75
CA PHE A 53 -21.46 -0.21 -25.81
C PHE A 53 -20.75 -1.03 -24.72
N VAL A 54 -21.28 -2.22 -24.42
CA VAL A 54 -20.80 -3.07 -23.34
C VAL A 54 -19.70 -4.03 -23.82
N SER A 55 -19.66 -4.42 -25.11
CA SER A 55 -18.84 -5.56 -25.55
C SER A 55 -17.35 -5.28 -25.75
N GLU A 56 -16.94 -4.16 -26.33
CA GLU A 56 -15.52 -3.88 -26.59
C GLU A 56 -14.69 -3.60 -25.33
N PRO A 57 -15.03 -2.61 -24.48
CA PRO A 57 -14.22 -2.29 -23.31
C PRO A 57 -14.17 -3.45 -22.30
N GLN A 58 -15.23 -4.24 -22.20
CA GLN A 58 -15.25 -5.43 -21.33
C GLN A 58 -14.38 -6.58 -21.87
N ARG A 59 -14.31 -6.78 -23.19
CA ARG A 59 -13.40 -7.77 -23.79
C ARG A 59 -11.95 -7.41 -23.52
N VAL A 60 -11.59 -6.14 -23.73
CA VAL A 60 -10.23 -5.65 -23.46
C VAL A 60 -9.90 -5.77 -21.97
N LEU A 61 -10.79 -5.32 -21.09
CA LEU A 61 -10.61 -5.43 -19.63
C LEU A 61 -10.44 -6.87 -19.18
N LYS A 62 -11.28 -7.79 -19.69
CA LYS A 62 -11.18 -9.22 -19.38
C LYS A 62 -9.85 -9.82 -19.84
N GLY A 63 -9.36 -9.43 -21.01
CA GLY A 63 -8.04 -9.83 -21.51
C GLY A 63 -6.90 -9.32 -20.61
N VAL A 64 -6.95 -8.04 -20.25
CA VAL A 64 -5.96 -7.41 -19.35
C VAL A 64 -5.95 -8.08 -17.98
N LEU A 65 -7.13 -8.31 -17.38
CA LEU A 65 -7.25 -8.97 -16.07
C LEU A 65 -6.75 -10.42 -16.11
N LYS A 66 -6.98 -11.15 -17.20
CA LYS A 66 -6.43 -12.49 -17.39
C LYS A 66 -4.90 -12.46 -17.45
N ASN A 67 -4.31 -11.53 -18.19
CA ASN A 67 -2.86 -11.37 -18.26
C ASN A 67 -2.26 -10.95 -16.91
N LEU A 68 -2.92 -10.05 -16.18
CA LEU A 68 -2.53 -9.67 -14.83
C LEU A 68 -2.60 -10.83 -13.85
N SER A 69 -3.59 -11.71 -13.98
CA SER A 69 -3.68 -12.94 -13.18
C SER A 69 -2.49 -13.86 -13.43
N LEU A 70 -2.15 -14.11 -14.70
CA LEU A 70 -0.98 -14.92 -15.07
C LEU A 70 0.33 -14.31 -14.55
N ALA A 71 0.48 -12.98 -14.66
CA ALA A 71 1.61 -12.26 -14.09
C ALA A 71 1.64 -12.38 -12.56
N HIS A 72 0.49 -12.27 -11.89
CA HIS A 72 0.39 -12.40 -10.44
C HIS A 72 0.74 -13.80 -9.93
N GLN A 73 0.38 -14.84 -10.68
CA GLN A 73 0.71 -16.23 -10.33
C GLN A 73 2.22 -16.50 -10.43
N SER A 74 2.86 -15.99 -11.48
CA SER A 74 4.31 -16.15 -11.73
C SER A 74 5.20 -15.18 -10.94
N ALA A 75 4.65 -14.07 -10.45
CA ALA A 75 5.40 -13.04 -9.74
C ALA A 75 5.93 -13.48 -8.37
N SER A 76 7.03 -12.85 -7.94
CA SER A 76 7.54 -12.97 -6.58
C SER A 76 6.60 -12.33 -5.55
N SER A 77 6.69 -12.75 -4.28
CA SER A 77 5.78 -12.28 -3.21
C SER A 77 5.71 -10.75 -3.06
N GLY A 78 6.80 -10.03 -3.33
CA GLY A 78 6.83 -8.57 -3.32
C GLY A 78 6.05 -7.91 -4.46
N GLN A 79 6.16 -8.48 -5.66
CA GLN A 79 5.55 -7.98 -6.90
C GLN A 79 4.04 -8.25 -6.97
N LYS A 80 3.57 -9.34 -6.36
CA LYS A 80 2.14 -9.69 -6.29
C LYS A 80 1.27 -8.55 -5.76
N SER A 81 1.77 -7.81 -4.77
CA SER A 81 1.05 -6.67 -4.18
C SER A 81 0.82 -5.53 -5.17
N ALA A 82 1.81 -5.23 -6.02
CA ALA A 82 1.72 -4.17 -7.02
C ALA A 82 0.79 -4.57 -8.17
N LEU A 83 0.88 -5.82 -8.64
CA LEU A 83 -0.03 -6.35 -9.68
C LEU A 83 -1.48 -6.38 -9.19
N LEU A 84 -1.71 -6.75 -7.93
CA LEU A 84 -3.05 -6.70 -7.33
C LEU A 84 -3.55 -5.25 -7.20
N ALA A 85 -2.69 -4.29 -6.87
CA ALA A 85 -3.04 -2.88 -6.77
C ALA A 85 -3.53 -2.29 -8.09
N ILE A 86 -3.06 -2.79 -9.24
CA ILE A 86 -3.56 -2.36 -10.55
C ILE A 86 -5.04 -2.77 -10.75
N ALA A 87 -5.45 -3.94 -10.28
CA ALA A 87 -6.78 -4.49 -10.52
C ALA A 87 -7.81 -4.19 -9.41
N ALA A 88 -7.37 -4.08 -8.16
CA ALA A 88 -8.23 -3.97 -6.98
C ALA A 88 -9.17 -2.74 -6.92
N PRO A 89 -8.81 -1.56 -7.48
CA PRO A 89 -9.71 -0.41 -7.52
C PRO A 89 -10.92 -0.61 -8.44
N PHE A 90 -10.72 -1.33 -9.55
CA PHE A 90 -11.73 -1.45 -10.62
C PHE A 90 -12.62 -2.68 -10.48
N VAL A 91 -12.13 -3.73 -9.81
CA VAL A 91 -12.81 -5.02 -9.74
C VAL A 91 -12.98 -5.46 -8.28
N GLY A 92 -14.19 -5.93 -7.96
CA GLY A 92 -14.50 -6.48 -6.65
C GLY A 92 -13.67 -7.71 -6.30
N MET A 93 -13.42 -7.90 -4.99
CA MET A 93 -12.64 -9.03 -4.48
C MET A 93 -13.20 -10.40 -4.90
N SER A 94 -14.53 -10.57 -4.91
CA SER A 94 -15.18 -11.82 -5.29
C SER A 94 -14.88 -12.19 -6.74
N ILE A 95 -15.03 -11.24 -7.65
CA ILE A 95 -14.79 -11.40 -9.09
C ILE A 95 -13.32 -11.74 -9.34
N LEU A 96 -12.37 -11.03 -8.73
CA LEU A 96 -10.94 -11.31 -8.88
C LEU A 96 -10.56 -12.72 -8.43
N LYS A 97 -11.20 -13.24 -7.38
CA LYS A 97 -10.96 -14.60 -6.89
C LYS A 97 -11.66 -15.67 -7.71
N GLN A 98 -12.95 -15.49 -7.98
CA GLN A 98 -13.79 -16.52 -8.59
C GLN A 98 -13.57 -16.61 -10.10
N GLU A 99 -13.50 -15.48 -10.80
CA GLU A 99 -13.41 -15.45 -12.26
C GLU A 99 -11.96 -15.41 -12.75
N TYR A 100 -11.10 -14.69 -12.04
CA TYR A 100 -9.70 -14.45 -12.46
C TYR A 100 -8.67 -15.20 -11.62
N GLN A 101 -9.09 -16.01 -10.65
CA GLN A 101 -8.22 -16.91 -9.86
C GLN A 101 -7.03 -16.20 -9.17
N PHE A 102 -7.19 -14.95 -8.77
CA PHE A 102 -6.18 -14.27 -7.97
C PHE A 102 -6.10 -14.87 -6.56
N GLN A 103 -4.87 -15.10 -6.08
CA GLN A 103 -4.62 -15.66 -4.75
C GLN A 103 -4.18 -14.57 -3.77
N PHE A 104 -5.08 -14.15 -2.88
CA PHE A 104 -4.78 -13.18 -1.82
C PHE A 104 -5.75 -13.27 -0.64
N SER A 105 -5.36 -12.72 0.51
CA SER A 105 -6.21 -12.57 1.71
C SER A 105 -7.02 -11.27 1.67
N LYS A 106 -8.08 -11.17 2.49
CA LYS A 106 -8.90 -9.95 2.61
C LYS A 106 -8.04 -8.73 2.97
N LYS A 107 -7.05 -8.90 3.86
CA LYS A 107 -6.12 -7.84 4.26
C LYS A 107 -5.24 -7.39 3.10
N GLN A 108 -4.72 -8.31 2.29
CA GLN A 108 -3.92 -7.98 1.11
C GLN A 108 -4.71 -7.20 0.07
N PHE A 109 -6.00 -7.51 -0.10
CA PHE A 109 -6.89 -6.76 -0.99
C PHE A 109 -7.09 -5.31 -0.52
N SER A 110 -7.35 -5.11 0.78
CA SER A 110 -7.49 -3.76 1.35
C SER A 110 -6.21 -2.94 1.18
N LEU A 111 -5.05 -3.54 1.48
CA LEU A 111 -3.75 -2.90 1.32
C LEU A 111 -3.42 -2.59 -0.14
N ALA A 112 -3.86 -3.42 -1.08
CA ALA A 112 -3.67 -3.19 -2.50
C ALA A 112 -4.47 -1.96 -2.99
N LYS A 113 -5.68 -1.73 -2.46
CA LYS A 113 -6.44 -0.50 -2.73
C LYS A 113 -5.73 0.74 -2.21
N GLU A 114 -5.29 0.72 -0.96
CA GLU A 114 -4.53 1.82 -0.36
C GLU A 114 -3.21 2.07 -1.11
N LYS A 115 -2.56 1.02 -1.61
CA LYS A 115 -1.37 1.13 -2.44
C LYS A 115 -1.66 1.77 -3.80
N ALA A 116 -2.80 1.45 -4.41
CA ALA A 116 -3.25 2.06 -5.65
C ALA A 116 -3.61 3.54 -5.48
N GLU A 117 -4.25 3.90 -4.36
CA GLU A 117 -4.55 5.29 -4.01
C GLU A 117 -3.28 6.13 -3.85
N ARG A 118 -2.21 5.54 -3.31
CA ARG A 118 -0.87 6.16 -3.24
C ARG A 118 -0.13 6.20 -4.57
N GLY A 119 -0.66 5.57 -5.63
CA GLY A 119 -0.01 5.49 -6.94
C GLY A 119 1.29 4.66 -6.97
N ASP A 120 1.54 3.84 -5.95
CA ASP A 120 2.75 3.02 -5.88
C ASP A 120 2.54 1.67 -6.60
N PHE A 121 2.96 1.61 -7.86
CA PHE A 121 2.93 0.38 -8.66
C PHE A 121 4.32 -0.22 -8.87
N SER A 122 5.31 0.17 -8.06
CA SER A 122 6.68 -0.28 -8.24
C SER A 122 6.78 -1.80 -8.08
N LEU A 123 7.34 -2.45 -9.11
CA LEU A 123 7.69 -3.88 -9.11
C LEU A 123 9.06 -4.13 -8.47
N ALA A 124 9.70 -3.10 -7.94
CA ALA A 124 10.94 -3.25 -7.21
C ALA A 124 10.72 -4.18 -6.00
N PRO A 125 11.72 -5.02 -5.67
CA PRO A 125 11.64 -5.84 -4.48
C PRO A 125 11.41 -4.96 -3.26
N TYR A 126 10.43 -5.36 -2.44
CA TYR A 126 10.08 -4.64 -1.22
C TYR A 126 11.30 -4.55 -0.30
N LYS A 127 11.79 -3.32 -0.11
CA LYS A 127 12.81 -3.02 0.89
C LYS A 127 12.11 -2.72 2.21
N ARG A 128 12.23 -3.61 3.19
CA ARG A 128 11.79 -3.31 4.56
C ARG A 128 12.63 -2.16 5.09
N THR A 129 11.98 -1.04 5.41
CA THR A 129 12.53 -0.05 6.31
C THR A 129 12.47 -0.63 7.72
N THR A 130 13.62 -1.08 8.21
CA THR A 130 13.75 -1.53 9.59
C THR A 130 13.88 -0.29 10.47
N PRO A 131 12.98 -0.07 11.44
CA PRO A 131 13.11 1.07 12.34
C PRO A 131 14.45 1.01 13.09
N PRO A 132 15.02 2.16 13.49
CA PRO A 132 16.35 2.23 14.13
C PRO A 132 16.49 1.26 15.31
N SER A 133 15.44 1.12 16.13
CA SER A 133 15.38 0.21 17.28
C SER A 133 15.45 -1.29 16.95
N ARG A 134 15.35 -1.65 15.67
CA ARG A 134 15.46 -3.04 15.17
C ARG A 134 16.70 -3.26 14.31
N GLN A 135 17.59 -2.28 14.20
CA GLN A 135 18.86 -2.43 13.48
C GLN A 135 19.86 -3.20 14.36
N SER A 136 20.60 -4.13 13.75
CA SER A 136 21.61 -4.90 14.45
C SER A 136 22.83 -4.03 14.74
N VAL A 137 23.17 -3.86 16.01
CA VAL A 137 24.44 -3.25 16.41
C VAL A 137 25.56 -4.22 16.02
N SER A 138 26.31 -3.88 14.97
CA SER A 138 27.43 -4.70 14.48
C SER A 138 28.66 -4.62 15.39
N GLU A 139 28.69 -3.66 16.31
CA GLU A 139 29.85 -3.34 17.12
C GLU A 139 29.90 -4.20 18.39
N ALA A 140 31.08 -4.72 18.70
CA ALA A 140 31.32 -5.48 19.92
C ALA A 140 31.08 -4.62 21.17
N LYS A 141 30.63 -5.22 22.29
CA LYS A 141 30.39 -4.50 23.56
C LYS A 141 31.57 -3.64 24.01
N LYS A 142 32.79 -4.08 23.69
CA LYS A 142 34.03 -3.34 23.98
C LYS A 142 34.14 -2.03 23.18
N ALA A 143 33.77 -2.04 21.90
CA ALA A 143 33.78 -0.85 21.05
C ALA A 143 32.74 0.19 21.53
N ILE A 144 31.59 -0.28 22.00
CA ILE A 144 30.56 0.59 22.62
C ILE A 144 31.09 1.24 23.90
N TYR A 145 31.81 0.47 24.74
CA TYR A 145 32.47 1.01 25.93
C TYR A 145 33.54 2.05 25.60
N GLU A 146 34.40 1.77 24.63
CA GLU A 146 35.46 2.68 24.19
C GLU A 146 34.87 4.00 23.68
N LYS A 147 33.77 3.96 22.92
CA LYS A 147 33.03 5.16 22.50
C LYS A 147 32.42 5.93 23.67
N MET A 148 31.77 5.23 24.60
CA MET A 148 31.18 5.84 25.79
C MET A 148 32.22 6.59 26.62
N VAL A 149 33.41 6.01 26.81
CA VAL A 149 34.51 6.66 27.56
C VAL A 149 35.10 7.84 26.79
N ALA A 150 35.12 7.78 25.46
CA ALA A 150 35.61 8.87 24.61
C ALA A 150 34.63 10.06 24.55
N GLU A 151 33.31 9.79 24.50
CA GLU A 151 32.26 10.81 24.44
C GLU A 151 31.95 11.41 25.81
N HIS A 152 32.11 10.64 26.88
CA HIS A 152 31.77 11.03 28.25
C HIS A 152 32.87 10.65 29.26
N PRO A 153 34.03 11.33 29.25
CA PRO A 153 35.14 11.05 30.16
C PRO A 153 34.80 11.29 31.64
N GLU A 154 33.75 12.05 31.94
CA GLU A 154 33.23 12.26 33.29
C GLU A 154 32.67 10.97 33.93
N TYR A 155 32.24 10.01 33.11
CA TYR A 155 31.74 8.73 33.60
C TYR A 155 32.91 7.82 33.98
N LYS A 156 33.22 7.78 35.27
CA LYS A 156 34.21 6.87 35.87
C LYS A 156 33.67 5.43 35.99
N VAL A 157 33.21 4.86 34.88
CA VAL A 157 32.69 3.49 34.82
C VAL A 157 33.80 2.55 34.37
N ALA A 158 34.22 1.66 35.26
CA ALA A 158 35.15 0.59 34.90
C ALA A 158 34.51 -0.40 33.90
N LEU A 159 35.32 -1.00 33.03
CA LEU A 159 34.86 -1.98 32.03
C LEU A 159 34.08 -3.16 32.65
N SER A 160 34.50 -3.62 33.83
CA SER A 160 33.81 -4.68 34.58
C SER A 160 32.42 -4.25 35.04
N THR A 161 32.28 -3.01 35.51
CA THR A 161 31.01 -2.38 35.88
C THR A 161 30.11 -2.23 34.64
N PHE A 162 30.67 -1.77 33.52
CA PHE A 162 29.94 -1.71 32.25
C PHE A 162 29.38 -3.07 31.85
N TYR A 163 30.17 -4.14 31.90
CA TYR A 163 29.68 -5.49 31.58
C TYR A 163 28.67 -6.04 32.60
N LYS A 164 28.80 -5.69 33.89
CA LYS A 164 27.87 -6.11 34.95
C LYS A 164 26.48 -5.49 34.76
N TYR A 165 26.42 -4.23 34.38
CA TYR A 165 25.17 -3.49 34.17
C TYR A 165 24.69 -3.50 32.71
N CYS A 166 25.52 -3.98 31.78
CA CYS A 166 25.09 -4.29 30.42
C CYS A 166 23.93 -5.29 30.51
N PRO A 167 22.76 -5.00 29.91
CA PRO A 167 21.60 -5.86 30.01
C PRO A 167 21.97 -7.31 29.68
N LYS A 168 21.58 -8.27 30.53
CA LYS A 168 21.84 -9.70 30.29
C LYS A 168 21.22 -10.20 28.98
N ASN A 169 20.21 -9.48 28.48
CA ASN A 169 19.55 -9.70 27.19
C ASN A 169 20.33 -9.10 26.00
N PHE A 170 21.42 -8.37 26.24
CA PHE A 170 22.37 -7.99 25.23
C PHE A 170 23.20 -9.22 24.86
N LYS A 171 22.65 -9.99 23.92
CA LYS A 171 23.37 -11.03 23.20
C LYS A 171 23.89 -10.40 21.90
N PRO A 172 25.18 -10.56 21.55
CA PRO A 172 25.62 -10.21 20.20
C PRO A 172 24.76 -11.00 19.20
N PRO A 173 24.23 -10.37 18.14
CA PRO A 173 23.38 -11.08 17.19
C PRO A 173 24.16 -12.18 16.49
N VAL A 174 23.73 -13.43 16.69
CA VAL A 174 24.21 -14.57 15.89
C VAL A 174 23.33 -14.78 14.65
N LYS A 175 22.05 -14.40 14.74
CA LYS A 175 21.05 -14.46 13.65
C LYS A 175 20.23 -13.16 13.61
N LYS A 176 19.63 -12.86 12.45
CA LYS A 176 18.80 -11.65 12.21
C LYS A 176 17.59 -11.52 13.15
N THR A 177 17.20 -12.57 13.87
CA THR A 177 16.05 -12.61 14.79
C THR A 177 16.43 -12.38 16.25
N ASP A 178 17.71 -12.41 16.59
CA ASP A 178 18.20 -12.38 17.97
C ASP A 178 18.58 -10.95 18.40
N MET A 179 17.63 -10.01 18.41
CA MET A 179 17.92 -8.59 18.69
C MET A 179 17.16 -8.05 19.91
N CYS A 180 17.90 -7.49 20.88
CA CYS A 180 17.36 -6.68 21.97
C CYS A 180 17.63 -5.19 21.70
N PRO A 181 16.62 -4.31 21.76
CA PRO A 181 16.76 -2.89 21.40
C PRO A 181 17.51 -2.00 22.41
N VAL A 182 17.87 -2.49 23.59
CA VAL A 182 17.62 -1.73 24.84
C VAL A 182 16.12 -1.39 24.92
N CYS A 183 15.30 -2.45 24.95
CA CYS A 183 13.82 -2.54 25.06
C CYS A 183 12.91 -1.39 24.57
N THR A 184 11.79 -1.74 23.94
CA THR A 184 10.63 -0.83 23.71
C THR A 184 10.08 -0.18 25.00
N GLN A 185 10.48 -0.67 26.17
CA GLN A 185 10.24 -0.03 27.47
C GLN A 185 11.22 1.13 27.74
N GLY A 186 12.45 1.07 27.25
CA GLY A 186 13.45 2.14 27.34
C GLY A 186 13.02 3.37 26.54
N GLU A 187 12.60 3.18 25.28
CA GLU A 187 12.04 4.27 24.47
C GLU A 187 10.78 4.89 25.11
N LYS A 188 9.94 4.09 25.77
CA LYS A 188 8.78 4.60 26.51
C LYS A 188 9.17 5.40 27.75
N ILE A 189 10.22 4.98 28.45
CA ILE A 189 10.75 5.67 29.62
C ILE A 189 11.41 6.99 29.22
N GLU A 190 12.17 7.03 28.12
CA GLU A 190 12.73 8.29 27.58
C GLU A 190 11.63 9.27 27.16
N GLN A 191 10.58 8.78 26.49
CA GLN A 191 9.42 9.61 26.15
C GLN A 191 8.69 10.11 27.41
N GLN A 192 8.61 9.30 28.47
CA GLN A 192 8.07 9.72 29.77
C GLN A 192 8.96 10.75 30.46
N ILE A 193 10.29 10.59 30.43
CA ILE A 193 11.24 11.53 31.03
C ILE A 193 11.23 12.87 30.28
N SER A 194 11.18 12.82 28.94
CA SER A 194 11.13 14.03 28.09
C SER A 194 9.81 14.81 28.18
N SER A 195 8.73 14.15 28.63
CA SER A 195 7.41 14.77 28.79
C SER A 195 7.14 15.28 30.22
N LEU A 196 8.06 15.05 31.16
CA LEU A 196 7.99 15.64 32.50
C LEU A 196 8.45 17.11 32.45
N PRO A 197 7.66 18.06 33.00
CA PRO A 197 8.10 19.44 33.10
C PRO A 197 9.32 19.54 34.05
N ALA A 198 10.29 20.38 33.69
CA ALA A 198 11.60 20.52 34.33
C ALA A 198 11.60 21.14 35.74
N THR A 199 10.61 20.84 36.58
CA THR A 199 10.52 21.36 37.94
C THR A 199 10.00 20.28 38.88
N HIS A 200 10.92 19.48 39.45
CA HIS A 200 10.63 18.80 40.71
C HIS A 200 11.38 19.54 41.83
N PRO A 201 10.68 20.18 42.79
CA PRO A 201 11.30 20.99 43.86
C PRO A 201 12.24 20.25 44.82
N GLN A 202 12.39 18.93 44.70
CA GLN A 202 13.12 18.10 45.66
C GLN A 202 14.63 18.00 45.41
N MET A 203 15.13 18.44 44.24
CA MET A 203 16.59 18.47 43.98
C MET A 203 17.26 19.71 44.59
N LYS A 204 16.54 20.84 44.69
CA LYS A 204 17.08 22.09 45.26
C LYS A 204 17.30 22.00 46.78
N GLN A 205 16.43 21.27 47.49
CA GLN A 205 16.55 21.03 48.93
C GLN A 205 17.69 20.06 49.28
N LEU A 206 18.09 19.20 48.33
CA LEU A 206 19.27 18.33 48.48
C LEU A 206 20.58 19.07 48.20
N GLU A 207 20.60 20.10 47.35
CA GLU A 207 21.80 20.94 47.16
C GLU A 207 22.04 21.91 48.33
N GLU A 208 20.98 22.44 48.94
CA GLU A 208 21.06 23.34 50.11
C GLU A 208 21.39 22.63 51.43
N SER A 209 21.36 21.28 51.48
CA SER A 209 21.74 20.50 52.66
C SER A 209 23.20 20.02 52.66
N TYR A 210 23.96 20.33 51.60
CA TYR A 210 25.39 19.99 51.45
C TYR A 210 26.31 21.23 51.33
N GLN A 211 25.79 22.42 51.65
CA GLN A 211 26.60 23.62 51.98
C GLN A 211 26.58 23.87 53.48
#